data_AF-A0A1F9UJP2-F1
#
_entry.id   AF-A0A1F9UJP2-F1
#
_cell.length_a   1.000
_cell.length_b   1.000
_cell.length_c   1.000
_cell.angle_alpha   90.00
_cell.angle_beta   90.00
_cell.angle_gamma   90.00
#
_symmetry.space_group_name_H-M   'P 1'
#
loop_
_entity.id
_entity.type
_entity.pdbx_description
1 polymer ?
#
loop_
_entity_poly.entity_id
_entity_poly.type
_entity_poly.pdbx_seq_one_letter_code
_entity_poly.pdbx_strand_id
1 'polypeptide(L)' 'MSDPQPVSRSPQRERIYGEVNSKCASLRAASRLLPDLSRQESDEMLLLMTEEALRLAKSIKKYRQGARQG' A
#
# COMPACT_ATOMS: atom_id res chain seq x y z
N MET A 1 33.77 -16.80 -8.80
CA MET A 1 32.33 -16.63 -8.50
C MET A 1 32.19 -15.24 -7.91
N SER A 2 31.61 -14.31 -8.65
CA SER A 2 31.35 -12.96 -8.12
C SER A 2 30.05 -13.00 -7.34
N ASP A 3 30.09 -12.60 -6.07
CA ASP A 3 28.90 -12.42 -5.25
C ASP A 3 27.92 -11.47 -5.95
N PRO A 4 26.60 -11.74 -5.92
CA PRO A 4 25.62 -10.79 -6.43
C PRO A 4 25.68 -9.52 -5.59
N GLN A 5 26.16 -8.43 -6.19
CA GLN A 5 26.12 -7.09 -5.60
C GLN A 5 24.69 -6.78 -5.13
N PRO A 6 24.49 -6.27 -3.91
CA PRO A 6 23.16 -5.88 -3.46
C PRO A 6 22.63 -4.82 -4.42
N VAL A 7 21.52 -5.14 -5.09
CA VAL A 7 20.84 -4.23 -6.02
C VAL A 7 20.45 -3.00 -5.21
N SER A 8 21.24 -1.93 -5.30
CA SER A 8 21.01 -0.68 -4.59
C SER A 8 19.59 -0.21 -4.92
N ARG A 9 18.68 -0.32 -3.95
CA ARG A 9 17.29 0.07 -4.15
C ARG A 9 17.29 1.59 -4.25
N SER A 10 16.73 2.13 -5.33
CA SER A 10 16.59 3.59 -5.42
C SER A 10 15.78 4.09 -4.20
N PRO A 11 16.13 5.24 -3.60
CA PRO A 11 15.40 5.79 -2.45
C PRO A 11 13.88 5.91 -2.69
N GLN A 12 13.50 6.14 -3.95
CA GLN A 12 12.11 6.17 -4.40
C GLN A 12 11.42 4.80 -4.31
N ARG A 13 12.14 3.71 -4.62
CA ARG A 13 11.64 2.34 -4.52
C ARG A 13 11.45 1.90 -3.07
N GLU A 14 12.35 2.30 -2.18
CA GLU A 14 12.20 2.03 -0.74
C GLU A 14 11.00 2.77 -0.15
N ARG A 15 10.81 4.03 -0.55
CA ARG A 15 9.66 4.83 -0.14
C ARG A 15 8.33 4.18 -0.55
N ILE A 16 8.19 3.73 -1.80
CA ILE A 16 6.92 3.09 -2.24
C ILE A 16 6.70 1.76 -1.53
N TYR A 17 7.74 0.98 -1.24
CA TYR A 17 7.59 -0.23 -0.42
C TYR A 17 7.14 0.07 1.00
N GLY A 18 7.71 1.11 1.62
CA GLY A 18 7.28 1.57 2.95
C GLY A 18 5.81 1.99 2.97
N GLU A 19 5.38 2.79 1.99
CA GLU A 19 3.99 3.23 1.85
C GLU A 19 3.04 2.03 1.66
N VAL A 20 3.38 1.10 0.76
CA VAL A 20 2.58 -0.12 0.52
C VAL A 20 2.47 -0.98 1.77
N ASN A 21 3.59 -1.27 2.43
CA ASN A 21 3.60 -2.09 3.64
C ASN A 21 2.76 -1.45 4.75
N SER A 22 2.95 -0.14 4.98
CA SER A 22 2.21 0.58 6.02
C SER A 22 0.70 0.60 5.72
N LYS A 23 0.28 0.92 4.49
CA LYS A 23 -1.14 1.00 4.14
C LYS A 23 -1.81 -0.38 4.14
N CYS A 24 -1.15 -1.42 3.66
CA CYS A 24 -1.66 -2.79 3.75
C CYS A 24 -1.78 -3.26 5.22
N ALA A 25 -0.85 -2.87 6.09
CA ALA A 25 -0.95 -3.17 7.52
C ALA A 25 -2.16 -2.48 8.17
N SER A 26 -2.40 -1.20 7.85
CA SER A 26 -3.59 -0.48 8.32
C SER A 26 -4.90 -1.09 7.82
N LEU A 27 -4.99 -1.47 6.53
CA LEU A 27 -6.17 -2.13 5.97
C LEU A 27 -6.43 -3.49 6.64
N ARG A 28 -5.37 -4.27 6.91
CA ARG A 28 -5.49 -5.53 7.65
C ARG A 28 -5.92 -5.33 9.10
N ALA A 29 -5.50 -4.25 9.74
CA ALA A 29 -5.95 -3.91 11.09
C ALA A 29 -7.44 -3.53 11.06
N ALA A 30 -7.86 -2.69 10.11
CA ALA A 30 -9.26 -2.32 9.93
C ALA A 30 -10.17 -3.53 9.66
N SER A 31 -9.73 -4.48 8.82
CA SER A 31 -10.52 -5.67 8.51
C SER A 31 -10.80 -6.54 9.74
N ARG A 32 -9.94 -6.50 10.76
CA ARG A 32 -10.13 -7.25 12.00
C ARG A 32 -11.20 -6.65 12.91
N LEU A 33 -11.54 -5.36 12.72
CA LEU A 33 -12.57 -4.67 13.50
C LEU A 33 -13.97 -4.94 12.94
N LEU A 34 -14.09 -5.28 11.64
CA LEU A 34 -15.37 -5.48 10.96
C LEU A 34 -16.37 -6.40 11.70
N PRO A 35 -15.96 -7.54 12.31
CA PRO A 35 -16.89 -8.42 13.02
C PRO A 35 -17.52 -7.80 14.27
N ASP A 36 -16.88 -6.80 14.88
CA ASP A 36 -17.30 -6.17 16.13
C ASP A 36 -18.13 -4.89 15.90
N LEU A 37 -18.26 -4.46 14.64
CA LEU A 37 -18.98 -3.25 14.25
C LEU A 37 -20.46 -3.54 13.98
N SER A 38 -21.32 -2.54 14.19
CA SER A 38 -22.67 -2.58 13.64
C SER A 38 -22.63 -2.62 12.11
N ARG A 39 -23.74 -3.02 11.48
CA ARG A 39 -23.83 -3.06 10.01
C ARG A 39 -23.49 -1.71 9.36
N GLN A 40 -24.00 -0.62 9.91
CA GLN A 40 -23.76 0.73 9.40
C GLN A 40 -22.28 1.12 9.50
N GLU A 41 -21.65 0.88 10.65
CA GLU A 41 -20.22 1.16 10.87
C GLU A 41 -19.32 0.28 10.00
N SER A 42 -19.70 -0.99 9.80
CA SER A 42 -19.02 -1.90 8.88
C SER A 42 -19.09 -1.39 7.45
N ASP A 43 -20.26 -0.94 6.98
CA ASP A 43 -20.43 -0.40 5.63
C ASP A 43 -19.58 0.86 5.41
N GLU A 44 -19.53 1.75 6.40
CA GLU A 44 -18.67 2.94 6.39
C GLU A 44 -17.18 2.58 6.41
N MET A 45 -16.78 1.63 7.26
CA MET A 45 -15.39 1.14 7.32
C MET A 45 -14.96 0.52 6.00
N LEU A 46 -15.81 -0.29 5.36
CA LEU A 46 -15.54 -0.89 4.06
C LEU A 46 -15.37 0.16 2.96
N LEU A 47 -16.16 1.23 2.99
CA LEU A 47 -16.01 2.35 2.06
C LEU A 47 -14.64 3.03 2.24
N LEU A 48 -14.27 3.39 3.47
CA LEU A 48 -12.99 4.02 3.77
C LEU A 48 -11.79 3.12 3.40
N MET A 49 -11.88 1.82 3.69
CA MET A 49 -10.88 0.84 3.29
C MET A 49 -10.72 0.77 1.77
N THR A 50 -11.83 0.82 1.04
CA THR A 50 -11.83 0.80 -0.43
C THR A 50 -11.16 2.04 -1.00
N GLU A 51 -11.51 3.23 -0.49
CA GLU A 51 -10.88 4.49 -0.91
C GLU A 51 -9.37 4.48 -0.68
N GLU A 52 -8.91 3.93 0.45
CA GLU A 52 -7.48 3.84 0.70
C GLU A 52 -6.76 2.82 -0.16
N ALA A 53 -7.38 1.67 -0.44
CA ALA A 53 -6.82 0.71 -1.40
C ALA A 53 -6.68 1.35 -2.80
N LEU A 54 -7.66 2.13 -3.24
CA LEU A 54 -7.61 2.85 -4.51
C LEU A 54 -6.53 3.94 -4.54
N ARG A 55 -6.35 4.68 -3.43
CA ARG A 55 -5.25 5.66 -3.30
C ARG A 55 -3.89 4.98 -3.40
N LEU A 56 -3.70 3.84 -2.73
CA LEU A 56 -2.46 3.08 -2.80
C LEU A 56 -2.18 2.56 -4.23
N ALA A 57 -3.19 2.03 -4.91
CA ALA A 57 -3.07 1.60 -6.31
C ALA A 57 -2.65 2.76 -7.23
N LYS A 58 -3.18 3.97 -7.01
CA LYS A 58 -2.77 5.18 -7.73
C LYS A 58 -1.31 5.55 -7.45
N SER A 59 -0.85 5.49 -6.19
CA SER A 59 0.56 5.74 -5.82
C SER A 59 1.51 4.77 -6.55
N ILE A 60 1.19 3.47 -6.55
CA ILE A 60 1.98 2.44 -7.25
C ILE A 60 2.02 2.71 -8.75
N LYS A 61 0.89 3.05 -9.36
CA LYS A 61 0.81 3.40 -10.79
C LYS A 61 1.67 4.62 -11.12
N LYS A 62 1.63 5.66 -10.30
CA LYS A 62 2.47 6.87 -10.45
C LYS A 62 3.96 6.53 -10.37
N TYR A 63 4.37 5.72 -9.38
CA TYR A 63 5.76 5.26 -9.28
C TYR A 63 6.20 4.54 -10.56
N ARG A 64 5.39 3.61 -11.08
CA ARG A 64 5.69 2.89 -12.34
C ARG A 64 5.77 3.81 -13.56
N GLN A 65 4.98 4.88 -13.60
CA GLN A 65 5.02 5.86 -14.69
C GLN A 65 6.26 6.77 -14.60
N GLY A 66 6.61 7.24 -13.40
CA GLY A 66 7.83 8.03 -13.17
C GLY A 66 9.11 7.22 -13.40
N ALA A 67 9.12 5.93 -13.05
CA ALA A 67 10.24 5.02 -13.30
C ALA A 67 10.47 4.69 -14.78
N ARG A 68 9.58 5.11 -15.70
CA ARG A 68 9.73 4.93 -17.15
C ARG A 68 10.27 6.18 -17.86
N GLN A 69 10.40 7.30 -17.15
CA GLN A 69 10.82 8.59 -17.70
C GLN A 69 12.20 9.04 -17.24
N GLY A 70 12.91 8.23 -16.45
CA GLY A 70 14.26 8.49 -15.96
C GLY A 70 15.20 7.33 -16.19
#